data_AF-A0A951P7U9-F1
#
_entry.id   AF-A0A951P7U9-F1
#
_cell.length_a   1.000
_cell.length_b   1.000
_cell.length_c   1.000
_cell.angle_alpha   90.00
_cell.angle_beta   90.00
_cell.angle_gamma   90.00
#
_symmetry.space_group_name_H-M   'P 1'
#
loop_
_entity.id
_entity.type
_entity.pdbx_description
1 polymer ?
#
loop_
_entity_poly.entity_id
_entity_poly.type
_entity_poly.pdbx_seq_one_letter_code
_entity_poly.pdbx_strand_id
1 'polypeptide(L)'
;MSKIIQEVFPELIWNDELEAKAARDRRAVELQAQGYICVYENLFTVAGHRVFLLKASRPEPVEKLASNRRDRSAPRPKRSRPPQAFEER
;
A
#
# COMPACT_ATOMS: atom_id res chain seq x y z
N MET A 1 11.43 -6.66 -16.33
CA MET A 1 10.84 -7.81 -15.61
C MET A 1 10.93 -7.49 -14.12
N SER A 2 9.81 -7.17 -13.49
CA SER A 2 9.77 -6.92 -12.04
C SER A 2 10.12 -8.21 -11.31
N LYS A 3 11.23 -8.21 -10.56
CA LYS A 3 11.60 -9.35 -9.71
C LYS A 3 10.64 -9.40 -8.52
N ILE A 4 9.86 -10.47 -8.46
CA ILE A 4 8.97 -10.79 -7.34
C ILE A 4 9.59 -11.95 -6.57
N ILE A 5 9.73 -11.76 -5.25
CA ILE A 5 10.17 -12.77 -4.30
C ILE A 5 8.93 -13.21 -3.51
N GLN A 6 8.71 -14.51 -3.40
CA GLN A 6 7.65 -15.09 -2.59
C GLN A 6 8.27 -16.10 -1.65
N GLU A 7 8.15 -15.87 -0.34
CA GLU A 7 8.69 -16.75 0.70
C GLU A 7 7.58 -17.15 1.67
N VAL A 8 7.53 -18.45 1.98
CA VAL A 8 6.52 -19.07 2.84
C VAL A 8 7.16 -19.40 4.20
N PHE A 9 6.49 -18.99 5.27
CA PHE A 9 6.89 -19.22 6.65
C PHE A 9 5.79 -20.05 7.34
N PRO A 10 5.86 -21.39 7.25
CA PRO A 10 4.87 -22.26 7.88
C PRO A 10 5.17 -22.43 9.37
N GLU A 11 4.13 -22.36 10.20
CA GLU A 11 4.21 -22.54 11.66
C GLU A 11 4.95 -23.83 12.06
N LEU A 12 4.70 -24.92 11.33
CA LEU A 12 5.32 -26.24 11.57
C LEU A 12 6.85 -26.25 11.53
N ILE A 13 7.48 -25.38 10.75
CA ILE A 13 8.94 -25.30 10.69
C ILE A 13 9.50 -24.57 11.92
N TRP A 14 8.71 -23.70 12.53
CA TRP A 14 9.11 -22.84 13.64
C TRP A 14 8.54 -23.28 14.99
N ASN A 15 7.77 -24.38 15.04
CA ASN A 15 7.09 -24.93 16.22
C ASN A 15 6.10 -23.99 16.95
N ASP A 16 6.04 -22.71 16.59
CA ASP A 16 5.17 -21.69 17.18
C ASP A 16 4.80 -20.58 16.18
N GLU A 17 3.58 -20.05 16.29
CA GLU A 17 3.07 -18.96 15.46
C GLU A 17 3.92 -17.68 15.62
N LEU A 18 4.31 -17.36 16.85
CA LEU A 18 4.99 -16.12 17.19
C LEU A 18 6.41 -16.11 16.60
N GLU A 19 7.07 -17.26 16.59
CA GLU A 19 8.37 -17.44 15.95
C GLU A 19 8.28 -17.37 14.42
N ALA A 20 7.30 -18.05 13.81
CA ALA A 20 7.10 -17.99 12.36
C ALA A 20 6.84 -16.55 11.89
N LYS A 21 6.05 -15.80 12.65
CA LYS A 21 5.79 -14.38 12.40
C LYS A 21 7.04 -13.54 12.57
N ALA A 22 7.81 -13.74 13.65
CA ALA A 22 9.05 -13.00 13.88
C ALA A 22 10.09 -13.26 12.78
N ALA A 23 10.22 -14.50 12.30
CA ALA A 23 11.11 -14.86 11.19
C ALA A 23 10.71 -14.17 9.88
N ARG A 24 9.42 -14.17 9.56
CA ARG A 24 8.88 -13.42 8.42
C ARG A 24 9.17 -11.93 8.54
N ASP A 25 8.94 -11.35 9.71
CA ASP A 25 9.12 -9.92 9.94
C ASP A 25 10.60 -9.52 9.81
N ARG A 26 11.54 -10.33 10.33
CA ARG A 26 12.99 -10.12 10.10
C ARG A 26 13.33 -10.14 8.62
N ARG A 27 12.79 -11.11 7.89
CA ARG A 27 13.03 -11.22 6.45
C ARG A 27 12.45 -10.06 5.66
N ALA A 28 11.29 -9.55 6.08
CA ALA A 28 10.70 -8.36 5.47
C ALA A 28 11.56 -7.12 5.69
N VAL A 29 12.16 -6.95 6.87
CA VAL A 29 13.11 -5.86 7.16
C VAL A 29 14.35 -5.96 6.26
N GLU A 30 14.90 -7.16 6.05
CA GLU A 30 16.03 -7.38 5.13
C GLU A 30 15.69 -6.99 3.69
N LEU A 31 14.51 -7.39 3.21
CA LEU A 31 14.05 -7.10 1.85
C LEU A 31 13.71 -5.61 1.67
N GLN A 32 13.13 -4.98 2.69
CA GLN A 32 12.89 -3.53 2.70
C GLN A 32 14.20 -2.74 2.67
N ALA A 33 15.22 -3.16 3.43
CA ALA A 33 16.56 -2.54 3.38
C ALA A 33 17.21 -2.64 1.99
N GLN A 34 16.87 -3.69 1.23
CA GLN A 34 17.30 -3.87 -0.17
C GLN A 34 16.45 -3.08 -1.19
N GLY A 35 15.43 -2.34 -0.74
CA GLY A 35 14.56 -1.52 -1.58
C GLY A 35 13.38 -2.27 -2.18
N TYR A 36 12.99 -3.42 -1.62
CA TYR A 36 11.75 -4.11 -1.99
C TYR A 36 10.57 -3.62 -1.16
N ILE A 37 9.40 -3.52 -1.80
CA ILE A 37 8.12 -3.33 -1.12
C ILE A 37 7.62 -4.70 -0.69
N CYS A 38 7.41 -4.87 0.62
CA CYS A 38 6.93 -6.13 1.20
C CYS A 38 5.43 -6.04 1.50
N VAL A 39 4.69 -7.07 1.09
CA VAL A 39 3.27 -7.28 1.38
C VAL A 39 3.14 -8.57 2.17
N TYR A 40 2.42 -8.48 3.29
CA TYR A 40 2.15 -9.62 4.16
C TYR A 40 0.78 -10.19 3.82
N GLU A 41 0.74 -11.50 3.53
CA GLU A 41 -0.51 -12.23 3.39
C GLU A 41 -0.53 -13.33 4.46
N ASN A 42 -1.58 -13.34 5.27
CA ASN A 42 -1.87 -14.48 6.14
C ASN A 42 -2.64 -15.47 5.28
N LEU A 43 -1.98 -16.54 4.84
CA LEU A 43 -2.64 -17.57 4.06
C LEU A 43 -3.13 -18.67 5.00
N PHE A 44 -4.29 -19.17 4.63
CA PHE A 44 -5.12 -20.21 5.22
C PHE A 44 -4.38 -21.25 6.05
N THR A 45 -5.08 -21.76 7.07
CA THR A 45 -4.67 -22.92 7.84
C THR A 45 -4.59 -24.15 6.92
N VAL A 46 -3.40 -24.72 6.75
CA VAL A 46 -3.19 -25.98 6.02
C VAL A 46 -3.02 -27.09 7.05
N ALA A 47 -3.90 -28.10 7.03
CA ALA A 47 -3.90 -29.21 7.98
C ALA A 47 -3.89 -28.78 9.47
N GLY A 48 -4.51 -27.63 9.78
CA GLY A 48 -4.55 -27.08 11.14
C GLY A 48 -3.40 -26.16 11.52
N HIS A 49 -2.43 -25.94 10.62
CA HIS A 49 -1.26 -25.09 10.87
C HIS A 49 -1.29 -23.79 10.06
N ARG A 50 -0.88 -22.67 10.67
CA ARG A 50 -0.88 -21.35 10.02
C ARG A 50 0.30 -21.21 9.08
N VAL A 51 0.07 -20.50 7.97
CA VAL A 51 1.10 -20.23 6.97
C VAL A 51 1.20 -18.73 6.75
N PHE A 52 2.37 -18.16 6.96
CA PHE A 52 2.61 -16.74 6.73
C PHE A 52 3.37 -16.55 5.43
N LEU A 53 2.84 -15.73 4.52
CA LEU A 53 3.48 -15.43 3.25
C LEU A 53 4.07 -14.02 3.26
N LEU A 54 5.30 -13.93 2.77
CA LEU A 54 5.97 -12.67 2.45
C LEU A 54 6.10 -12.55 0.94
N LYS A 55 5.41 -11.57 0.35
CA LYS A 55 5.60 -11.17 -1.04
C LYS A 55 6.41 -9.89 -1.07
N ALA A 56 7.60 -9.93 -1.67
CA ALA A 56 8.42 -8.74 -1.87
C ALA A 56 8.54 -8.43 -3.36
N SER A 57 8.22 -7.21 -3.75
CA SER A 57 8.34 -6.72 -5.12
C SER A 57 9.24 -5.51 -5.16
N ARG A 58 10.15 -5.45 -6.13
CA ARG A 58 10.92 -4.23 -6.36
C ARG A 58 10.08 -3.30 -7.23
N PRO A 59 9.69 -2.11 -6.76
CA PRO A 59 9.07 -1.14 -7.64
C PRO A 59 10.06 -0.83 -8.75
N GLU A 60 9.65 -1.00 -10.01
CA GLU A 60 10.43 -0.43 -11.12
C GLU A 60 10.56 1.07 -10.83
N PRO A 61 11.73 1.67 -10.99
CA PRO A 61 11.85 3.11 -10.90
C PRO A 61 10.88 3.71 -11.91
N VAL A 62 9.79 4.28 -11.42
CA VAL A 62 8.92 5.12 -12.24
C VAL A 62 9.77 6.30 -12.63
N GLU A 63 10.36 6.24 -13.83
CA GLU A 63 10.87 7.43 -14.49
C GLU A 63 9.77 8.49 -14.42
N LYS A 64 10.18 9.65 -13.93
CA LYS A 64 9.35 10.78 -13.52
C LYS A 64 8.32 11.17 -14.59
N LEU A 65 7.13 10.58 -14.55
CA LEU A 65 5.92 11.13 -15.19
C LEU A 65 5.09 11.88 -14.15
N ALA A 66 5.72 12.84 -13.49
CA ALA A 66 5.05 13.91 -12.76
C ALA A 66 5.43 15.27 -13.36
N SER A 67 5.46 15.34 -14.70
CA SER A 67 5.23 16.59 -15.41
C SER A 67 3.76 16.58 -15.86
N ASN A 68 3.04 17.68 -15.59
CA ASN A 68 1.62 17.90 -15.89
C ASN A 68 0.55 17.34 -14.92
N ARG A 69 0.60 17.70 -13.63
CA ARG A 69 -0.67 18.01 -12.94
C ARG A 69 -0.91 19.51 -13.03
N ARG A 70 -1.73 19.87 -14.01
CA ARG A 70 -2.27 21.20 -14.27
C ARG A 70 -2.67 21.88 -12.96
N ASP A 71 -2.14 23.08 -12.81
CA ASP A 71 -2.59 24.14 -11.92
C ASP A 71 -4.12 24.06 -11.72
N ARG A 72 -4.57 23.59 -10.56
CA ARG A 72 -5.95 23.75 -10.15
C ARG A 72 -6.13 25.22 -9.84
N SER A 73 -6.51 26.00 -10.85
CA SER A 73 -7.01 27.35 -10.67
C SER A 73 -8.14 27.29 -9.64
N ALA A 74 -7.86 27.77 -8.44
CA ALA A 74 -8.84 27.86 -7.37
C ALA A 74 -9.99 28.77 -7.83
N PRO A 75 -11.26 28.35 -7.76
CA PRO A 75 -12.36 29.24 -8.06
C PRO A 75 -12.43 30.33 -6.98
N ARG A 76 -12.17 31.57 -7.39
CA ARG A 76 -12.41 32.80 -6.60
C ARG A 76 -13.89 32.84 -6.20
N PRO A 77 -14.26 33.10 -4.93
CA PRO A 77 -15.65 33.32 -4.58
C PRO A 77 -16.08 34.68 -5.15
N LYS A 78 -16.96 34.68 -6.15
CA LYS A 78 -17.67 35.89 -6.59
C LYS A 78 -18.69 36.27 -5.51
N ARG A 79 -18.34 37.28 -4.72
CA ARG A 79 -19.27 38.01 -3.85
C ARG A 79 -20.20 38.83 -4.75
N SER A 80 -21.42 38.35 -4.95
CA SER A 80 -22.45 39.06 -5.71
C SER A 80 -23.69 39.25 -4.85
N ARG A 81 -23.92 40.52 -4.50
CA ARG A 81 -25.06 41.16 -3.84
C ARG A 81 -26.43 40.57 -4.25
N PRO A 82 -27.45 40.51 -3.36
CA PRO A 82 -28.81 40.24 -3.78
C PRO A 82 -29.39 41.46 -4.53
N PRO A 83 -30.11 41.27 -5.65
CA PRO A 83 -30.93 42.33 -6.22
C PRO A 83 -32.24 42.49 -5.43
N GLN A 84 -32.55 43.75 -5.19
CA GLN A 84 -33.72 44.28 -4.51
C GLN A 84 -34.96 44.18 -5.42
N ALA A 85 -36.12 43.92 -4.80
CA ALA A 85 -37.48 44.29 -5.19
C ALA A 85 -37.92 44.09 -6.65
N PHE A 86 -38.89 43.18 -6.84
CA PHE A 86 -39.96 43.44 -7.80
C PHE A 86 -41.29 43.55 -7.05
N GLU A 87 -41.99 44.61 -7.39
CA GLU A 87 -43.32 44.99 -6.98
C GLU A 87 -44.30 44.36 -7.98
N GLU A 88 -45.30 43.63 -7.50
CA GLU A 88 -46.48 43.29 -8.31
C GLU A 88 -47.74 43.34 -7.44
N ARG A 89 -48.49 44.43 -7.66
CA ARG A 89 -49.95 44.62 -7.59
C ARG A 89 -50.76 44.11 -6.40
#